data_AF-A0A6S6QYM7-F1
#
_entry.id   AF-A0A6S6QYM7-F1
#
_cell.length_a   1.000
_cell.length_b   1.000
_cell.length_c   1.000
_cell.angle_alpha   90.00
_cell.angle_beta   90.00
_cell.angle_gamma   90.00
#
_symmetry.space_group_name_H-M   'P 1'
#
loop_
_entity.id
_entity.type
_entity.pdbx_description
1 polymer ?
#
loop_
_entity_poly.entity_id
_entity_poly.type
_entity_poly.pdbx_seq_one_letter_code
_entity_poly.pdbx_strand_id
1 'polypeptide(L)'
;MADMYVSSALPSGAGAVFEYDGETGYFYLFDMHQPDGSQIVAHIHIVSAEPGFGQDDLEIVWSAEDRYVGLTIKGALYAAFDTTTQERFGGTEAGFEIPDPVRQAF
;
A
#
# COMPACT_ATOMS: atom_id res chain seq x y z
N MET A 1 21.45 -3.02 -4.58
CA MET A 1 20.41 -2.61 -3.61
C MET A 1 19.74 -3.88 -3.12
N ALA A 2 19.23 -3.89 -1.88
CA ALA A 2 18.56 -5.06 -1.33
C ALA A 2 17.05 -4.96 -1.59
N ASP A 3 16.40 -6.11 -1.74
CA ASP A 3 14.95 -6.22 -1.81
C ASP A 3 14.34 -5.60 -0.55
N MET A 4 13.21 -4.91 -0.68
CA MET A 4 12.49 -4.33 0.45
C MET A 4 11.11 -4.93 0.54
N TYR A 5 10.65 -5.14 1.77
CA TYR A 5 9.38 -5.81 2.05
C TYR A 5 8.79 -5.31 3.36
N VAL A 6 7.57 -4.79 3.33
CA VAL A 6 6.79 -4.50 4.54
C VAL A 6 5.38 -5.03 4.35
N SER A 7 4.82 -5.61 5.40
CA SER A 7 3.46 -6.15 5.38
C SER A 7 2.75 -5.84 6.69
N SER A 8 1.43 -5.71 6.61
CA SER A 8 0.56 -5.63 7.78
C SER A 8 -0.77 -6.27 7.43
N ALA A 9 -1.36 -7.00 8.38
CA ALA A 9 -2.67 -7.60 8.23
C ALA A 9 -3.52 -7.37 9.46
N LEU A 10 -4.82 -7.20 9.25
CA LEU A 10 -5.80 -7.07 10.30
C LEU A 10 -6.43 -8.44 10.61
N PRO A 11 -6.89 -8.67 11.86
CA PRO A 11 -7.65 -9.87 12.21
C PRO A 11 -8.94 -10.06 11.38
N SER A 12 -9.44 -8.96 10.79
CA SER A 12 -10.60 -8.98 9.90
C SER A 12 -10.33 -9.67 8.56
N GLY A 13 -9.08 -9.96 8.21
CA GLY A 13 -8.68 -10.64 6.98
C GLY A 13 -8.18 -9.71 5.87
N ALA A 14 -8.33 -8.39 6.01
CA ALA A 14 -7.69 -7.43 5.12
C ALA A 14 -6.18 -7.36 5.43
N GLY A 15 -5.36 -7.26 4.39
CA GLY A 15 -3.91 -7.10 4.53
C GLY A 15 -3.33 -6.22 3.44
N ALA A 16 -2.14 -5.69 3.68
CA ALA A 16 -1.40 -4.93 2.69
C ALA A 16 0.07 -5.31 2.73
N VAL A 17 0.71 -5.24 1.56
CA VAL A 17 2.13 -5.54 1.38
C VAL A 17 2.72 -4.53 0.42
N PHE A 18 3.90 -4.00 0.76
CA PHE A 18 4.79 -3.39 -0.21
C PHE A 18 5.98 -4.31 -0.45
N GLU A 19 6.33 -4.49 -1.72
CA GLU A 19 7.49 -5.24 -2.17
C GLU A 19 8.27 -4.42 -3.20
N TYR A 20 9.59 -4.45 -3.10
CA TYR A 20 10.51 -3.92 -4.09
C TYR A 20 11.59 -4.96 -4.40
N ASP A 21 11.74 -5.31 -5.68
CA ASP A 21 12.57 -6.41 -6.17
C ASP A 21 13.98 -5.98 -6.64
N GLY A 22 14.38 -4.74 -6.35
CA GLY A 22 15.62 -4.15 -6.86
C GLY A 22 15.45 -3.33 -8.14
N GLU A 23 14.28 -3.38 -8.78
CA GLU A 23 13.95 -2.59 -9.96
C GLU A 23 12.60 -1.87 -9.81
N THR A 24 11.56 -2.59 -9.39
CA THR A 24 10.18 -2.12 -9.33
C THR A 24 9.57 -2.35 -7.96
N GLY A 25 8.79 -1.38 -7.49
CA GLY A 25 8.08 -1.41 -6.22
C GLY A 25 6.57 -1.35 -6.40
N TYR A 26 5.86 -2.29 -5.79
CA TYR A 26 4.41 -2.37 -5.81
C TYR A 26 3.83 -2.41 -4.40
N PHE A 27 2.68 -1.77 -4.24
CA PHE A 27 1.86 -1.84 -3.05
C PHE A 27 0.58 -2.63 -3.37
N TYR A 28 0.26 -3.63 -2.57
CA TYR A 28 -0.80 -4.59 -2.80
C TYR A 28 -1.79 -4.58 -1.64
N LEU A 29 -3.08 -4.72 -1.96
CA LEU A 29 -4.16 -4.98 -1.02
C LEU A 29 -4.57 -6.45 -1.14
N PHE A 30 -4.70 -7.11 0.00
CA PHE A 30 -5.10 -8.51 0.12
C PHE A 30 -6.41 -8.66 0.90
N ASP A 31 -7.18 -9.66 0.51
CA ASP A 31 -8.31 -10.18 1.27
C ASP A 31 -8.12 -11.68 1.51
N MET A 32 -7.88 -12.06 2.77
CA MET A 32 -7.65 -13.46 3.18
C MET A 32 -8.90 -14.33 3.13
N HIS A 33 -10.10 -13.75 2.96
CA HIS A 33 -11.32 -14.52 2.75
C HIS A 33 -11.47 -15.03 1.32
N GLN A 34 -10.68 -14.46 0.40
CA GLN A 34 -10.66 -14.90 -0.99
C GLN A 34 -9.94 -16.24 -1.14
N PRO A 35 -10.33 -17.07 -2.13
CA PRO A 35 -9.65 -18.33 -2.42
C PRO A 35 -8.16 -18.12 -2.70
N ASP A 36 -7.37 -19.16 -2.42
CA ASP A 36 -5.93 -19.19 -2.74
C ASP A 36 -5.68 -18.79 -4.21
N GLY A 37 -4.73 -17.89 -4.41
CA GLY A 37 -4.40 -17.34 -5.73
C GLY A 37 -5.30 -16.19 -6.20
N SER A 38 -6.31 -15.78 -5.43
CA SER A 38 -7.17 -14.61 -5.70
C SER A 38 -7.20 -13.59 -4.55
N GLN A 39 -6.25 -13.71 -3.62
CA GLN A 39 -6.19 -12.86 -2.43
C GLN A 39 -5.76 -11.43 -2.72
N ILE A 40 -4.96 -11.18 -3.77
CA ILE A 40 -4.62 -9.83 -4.20
C ILE A 40 -5.85 -9.23 -4.88
N VAL A 41 -6.48 -8.26 -4.23
CA VAL A 41 -7.71 -7.61 -4.72
C VAL A 41 -7.42 -6.27 -5.40
N ALA A 42 -6.31 -5.61 -5.06
CA ALA A 42 -5.87 -4.39 -5.73
C ALA A 42 -4.34 -4.22 -5.64
N HIS A 43 -3.77 -3.44 -6.56
CA HIS A 43 -2.37 -3.06 -6.53
C HIS A 43 -2.16 -1.62 -7.03
N ILE A 44 -1.08 -0.99 -6.59
CA ILE A 44 -0.62 0.34 -7.01
C ILE A 44 0.87 0.25 -7.31
N HIS A 45 1.27 0.79 -8.46
CA HIS A 45 2.67 0.93 -8.81
C HIS A 45 3.31 2.13 -8.09
N ILE A 46 4.40 1.91 -7.37
CA ILE A 46 5.05 2.91 -6.52
C ILE A 46 6.32 3.48 -7.17
N VAL A 47 7.18 2.63 -7.75
CA VAL A 47 8.47 3.09 -8.30
C VAL A 47 9.01 2.08 -9.33
N SER A 48 9.57 2.57 -10.45
CA SER A 48 10.31 1.77 -11.45
C SER A 48 11.73 2.32 -11.64
N ALA A 49 12.44 2.51 -10.54
CA ALA A 49 13.78 3.09 -10.52
C ALA A 49 14.44 2.78 -9.17
N GLU A 50 15.73 3.09 -9.05
CA GLU A 50 16.41 3.06 -7.77
C GLU A 50 15.74 4.06 -6.80
N PRO A 51 15.15 3.58 -5.69
CA PRO A 51 14.43 4.45 -4.77
C PRO A 51 15.40 5.26 -3.93
N GLY A 52 15.03 6.52 -3.67
CA GLY A 52 15.76 7.37 -2.72
C GLY A 52 15.45 7.08 -1.25
N PHE A 53 14.88 5.92 -0.92
CA PHE A 53 14.42 5.50 0.40
C PHE A 53 14.82 4.04 0.67
N GLY A 54 14.94 3.68 1.95
CA GLY A 54 15.29 2.33 2.39
C GLY A 54 14.17 1.64 3.17
N GLN A 55 14.43 0.41 3.61
CA GLN A 55 13.50 -0.42 4.38
C GLN A 55 12.93 0.31 5.62
N ASP A 56 13.78 1.02 6.35
CA ASP A 56 13.40 1.73 7.59
C ASP A 56 12.53 2.99 7.32
N ASP A 57 12.45 3.44 6.06
CA ASP A 57 11.60 4.56 5.67
C ASP A 57 10.17 4.11 5.35
N LEU A 58 9.91 2.80 5.29
CA LEU A 58 8.65 2.21 4.86
C LEU A 58 7.78 1.82 6.06
N GLU A 59 6.51 2.22 6.01
CA GLU A 59 5.53 1.80 7.00
C GLU A 59 4.16 1.61 6.35
N ILE A 60 3.43 0.59 6.80
CA ILE A 60 2.03 0.39 6.45
C ILE A 60 1.18 0.86 7.63
N VAL A 61 0.31 1.82 7.37
CA VAL A 61 -0.57 2.43 8.36
C VAL A 61 -2.02 2.09 8.06
N TRP A 62 -2.83 1.93 9.10
CA TRP A 62 -4.27 1.68 9.00
C TRP A 62 -5.01 2.85 9.64
N SER A 63 -6.10 3.29 9.00
CA SER A 63 -7.02 4.25 9.60
C SER A 63 -7.73 3.64 10.82
N ALA A 64 -8.23 4.46 11.74
CA ALA A 64 -8.86 4.02 12.99
C ALA A 64 -10.05 3.03 12.84
N GLU A 65 -10.73 3.03 11.69
CA GLU A 65 -11.85 2.14 11.39
C GLU A 65 -11.49 1.05 10.37
N ASP A 66 -10.19 0.80 10.12
CA ASP A 66 -9.69 -0.20 9.18
C ASP A 66 -10.17 -0.01 7.72
N ARG A 67 -10.79 1.15 7.43
CA ARG A 67 -11.35 1.49 6.12
C ARG A 67 -10.28 1.82 5.09
N TYR A 68 -9.21 2.48 5.52
CA TYR A 68 -8.10 2.82 4.67
C TYR A 68 -6.82 2.16 5.16
N VAL A 69 -6.03 1.68 4.20
CA VAL A 69 -4.66 1.24 4.43
C VAL A 69 -3.73 2.04 3.55
N GLY A 70 -2.66 2.56 4.14
CA GLY A 70 -1.72 3.48 3.52
C GLY A 70 -0.31 2.94 3.52
N LEU A 71 0.45 3.25 2.47
CA LEU A 71 1.90 3.13 2.44
C LEU A 71 2.49 4.51 2.68
N THR A 72 3.24 4.64 3.77
CA THR A 72 4.06 5.83 4.03
C THR A 72 5.51 5.57 3.69
N ILE A 73 6.13 6.56 3.05
CA ILE A 73 7.56 6.56 2.73
C ILE A 73 8.15 7.83 3.33
N LYS A 74 9.12 7.69 4.24
CA LYS A 74 9.70 8.81 5.02
C LYS A 74 8.64 9.63 5.76
N GLY A 75 7.62 8.95 6.28
CA GLY A 75 6.52 9.57 7.03
C GLY A 75 5.49 10.34 6.18
N ALA A 76 5.62 10.36 4.85
CA ALA A 76 4.62 10.93 3.95
C ALA A 76 3.76 9.82 3.34
N LEU A 77 2.44 10.03 3.23
CA LEU A 77 1.53 9.07 2.60
C LEU A 77 1.71 9.10 1.07
N TYR A 78 2.17 7.99 0.50
CA TYR A 78 2.47 7.85 -0.93
C TYR A 78 1.37 7.13 -1.71
N ALA A 79 0.71 6.16 -1.08
CA ALA A 79 -0.39 5.41 -1.68
C ALA A 79 -1.35 4.95 -0.59
N ALA A 80 -2.61 4.73 -0.96
CA ALA A 80 -3.62 4.18 -0.07
C ALA A 80 -4.67 3.39 -0.86
N PHE A 81 -5.34 2.48 -0.17
CA PHE A 81 -6.54 1.80 -0.66
C PHE A 81 -7.71 2.05 0.27
N ASP A 82 -8.93 2.10 -0.27
CA ASP A 82 -10.16 1.83 0.48
C ASP A 82 -10.37 0.31 0.52
N THR A 83 -10.39 -0.28 1.72
CA THR A 83 -10.49 -1.74 1.93
C THR A 83 -11.88 -2.27 1.61
N THR A 84 -12.89 -1.41 1.57
CA THR A 84 -14.29 -1.77 1.28
C THR A 84 -14.58 -1.70 -0.22
N THR A 85 -14.14 -0.61 -0.88
CA THR A 85 -14.42 -0.40 -2.31
C THR A 85 -13.30 -0.88 -3.23
N GLN A 86 -12.13 -1.20 -2.67
CA GLN A 86 -10.90 -1.52 -3.40
C GLN A 86 -10.39 -0.36 -4.28
N GLU A 87 -10.86 0.86 -4.00
CA GLU A 87 -10.42 2.06 -4.69
C GLU A 87 -8.96 2.37 -4.36
N ARG A 88 -8.26 2.95 -5.34
CA ARG A 88 -6.81 3.18 -5.32
C ARG A 88 -6.54 4.67 -5.27
N PHE A 89 -5.58 5.06 -4.44
CA PHE A 89 -5.15 6.45 -4.29
C PHE A 89 -3.62 6.52 -4.24
N GLY A 90 -3.02 7.54 -4.82
CA GLY A 90 -1.57 7.74 -4.84
C GLY A 90 -0.81 6.83 -5.81
N GLY A 91 0.50 6.74 -5.59
CA GLY A 91 1.42 6.05 -6.48
C GLY A 91 1.89 6.92 -7.65
N THR A 92 2.46 6.26 -8.66
CA THR A 92 3.05 6.93 -9.85
C THR A 92 2.16 6.87 -11.09
N GLU A 93 1.06 6.13 -11.03
CA GLU A 93 0.07 6.12 -12.11
C GLU A 93 -0.72 7.44 -12.13
N ALA A 94 -0.74 8.09 -13.29
CA ALA A 94 -1.43 9.35 -13.48
C ALA A 94 -2.94 9.20 -13.22
N GLY A 95 -3.47 9.99 -12.28
CA GLY A 95 -4.91 10.02 -11.94
C GLY A 95 -5.25 9.51 -10.53
N PHE A 96 -4.31 8.88 -9.83
CA PHE A 96 -4.49 8.49 -8.43
C PHE A 96 -3.97 9.59 -7.51
N GLU A 97 -4.62 10.74 -7.46
CA GLU A 97 -4.36 11.70 -6.39
C GLU A 97 -4.90 11.13 -5.07
N ILE A 98 -4.23 11.41 -3.94
CA ILE A 98 -4.77 11.08 -2.62
C ILE A 98 -5.66 12.24 -2.17
N PRO A 99 -6.99 12.06 -2.05
CA PRO A 99 -7.88 13.12 -1.60
C PRO A 99 -7.61 13.49 -0.14
N ASP A 100 -7.84 14.76 0.24
CA ASP A 100 -7.67 15.20 1.63
C ASP A 100 -8.47 14.40 2.67
N PRO A 101 -9.72 13.95 2.39
CA PRO A 101 -10.43 13.07 3.32
C PRO A 101 -9.69 11.75 3.61
N VAL A 102 -9.00 11.19 2.61
CA VAL A 102 -8.21 9.97 2.79
C VAL A 102 -6.95 10.27 3.59
N ARG A 103 -6.27 11.40 3.32
CA ARG A 103 -5.10 11.82 4.10
C ARG A 103 -5.43 12.06 5.57
N GLN A 104 -6.57 12.67 5.87
CA GLN A 104 -7.02 12.99 7.23
C GLN A 104 -7.48 11.77 8.03
N ALA A 105 -7.61 10.60 7.39
CA ALA A 105 -8.00 9.36 8.06
C ALA A 105 -6.82 8.63 8.75
N PHE A 106 -5.58 9.07 8.50
CA PHE A 106 -4.35 8.56 9.11
C PHE A 106 -3.78 9.59 10.10
#